data_AF-A0A6J4XFA6-F1
#
_entry.id   AF-A0A6J4XFA6-F1
#
_cell.length_a   1.000
_cell.length_b   1.000
_cell.length_c   1.000
_cell.angle_alpha   90.00
_cell.angle_beta   90.00
_cell.angle_gamma   90.00
#
_symmetry.space_group_name_H-M   'P 1'
#
loop_
_entity.id
_entity.type
_entity.pdbx_description
1 polymer ?
#
loop_
_entity_poly.entity_id
_entity_poly.type
_entity_poly.pdbx_seq_one_letter_code
_entity_poly.pdbx_strand_id
1 'polypeptide(L)'
;MAIEELDGMNGAVYSIRSIQSSKKITIAYTGKDPVTGELKTQDNTVEGPLMVFITTTQVDIDGETASRFVFISIDESEEMTKKILAKQRQSQTMEGMINKLKAAEIIKKHKDANKLLKSLHVFNPYADLLTFTSKSLRARRDHTKYLNLILAIAYLFQHQRKTRTMDYGGKTIEYISVTLGDIEKANRIANYVLGRSLDELSPSSRKLLMLVQEMIVNACKDKGASAKEYRFNRRQIREYSGWSDFQI
;
A
#
# COMPACT_ATOMS: atom_id res chain seq x y z
N MET A 1 -5.05 9.85 7.65
CA MET A 1 -6.53 9.84 7.54
C MET A 1 -6.92 8.47 7.01
N ALA A 2 -7.82 7.76 7.70
CA ALA A 2 -8.36 6.50 7.21
C ALA A 2 -9.80 6.77 6.75
N ILE A 3 -10.12 6.36 5.52
CA ILE A 3 -11.44 6.51 4.93
C ILE A 3 -12.01 5.12 4.71
N GLU A 4 -13.17 4.87 5.30
CA GLU A 4 -13.89 3.62 5.18
C GLU A 4 -14.72 3.64 3.90
N GLU A 5 -14.45 2.69 3.00
CA GLU A 5 -15.16 2.43 1.74
C GLU A 5 -15.01 3.49 0.63
N LEU A 6 -14.36 3.11 -0.47
CA LEU A 6 -14.17 3.95 -1.66
C LEU A 6 -15.49 4.39 -2.32
N ASP A 7 -16.54 3.57 -2.27
CA ASP A 7 -17.83 3.84 -2.93
C ASP A 7 -18.60 5.02 -2.34
N GLY A 8 -18.46 5.27 -1.03
CA GLY A 8 -19.03 6.46 -0.39
C GLY A 8 -18.35 7.76 -0.80
N MET A 9 -17.26 7.71 -1.58
CA MET A 9 -16.38 8.84 -1.84
C MET A 9 -16.52 9.47 -3.23
N ASN A 10 -17.55 9.12 -4.01
CA ASN A 10 -17.66 9.52 -5.43
C ASN A 10 -17.48 11.03 -5.71
N GLY A 11 -17.74 11.92 -4.75
CA GLY A 11 -17.44 13.36 -4.87
C GLY A 11 -16.02 13.80 -4.44
N ALA A 12 -15.31 13.00 -3.64
CA ALA A 12 -14.02 13.35 -3.02
C ALA A 12 -12.79 12.70 -3.69
N VAL A 13 -12.98 11.67 -4.52
CA VAL A 13 -11.87 10.96 -5.19
C VAL A 13 -11.02 11.89 -6.05
N TYR A 14 -11.65 12.82 -6.80
CA TYR A 14 -10.92 13.80 -7.62
C TYR A 14 -10.03 14.73 -6.77
N SER A 15 -10.59 15.23 -5.66
CA SER A 15 -9.88 16.04 -4.68
C SER A 15 -8.66 15.27 -4.13
N ILE A 16 -8.84 14.00 -3.75
CA ILE A 16 -7.75 13.15 -3.24
C ILE A 16 -6.69 12.90 -4.32
N ARG A 17 -7.08 12.59 -5.57
CA ARG A 17 -6.13 12.45 -6.69
C ARG A 17 -5.32 13.73 -6.90
N SER A 18 -5.96 14.89 -6.77
CA SER A 18 -5.32 16.19 -6.86
C SER A 18 -4.31 16.37 -5.73
N ILE A 19 -4.70 16.27 -4.45
CA ILE A 19 -3.76 16.38 -3.31
C ILE A 19 -2.58 15.40 -3.44
N GLN A 20 -2.80 14.16 -3.88
CA GLN A 20 -1.73 13.17 -4.03
C GLN A 20 -0.73 13.55 -5.13
N SER A 21 -1.20 14.23 -6.18
CA SER A 21 -0.36 14.62 -7.32
C SER A 21 0.30 15.98 -7.12
N SER A 22 -0.44 16.99 -6.65
CA SER A 22 0.01 18.38 -6.51
C SER A 22 0.48 18.75 -5.10
N LYS A 23 0.31 17.87 -4.10
CA LYS A 23 0.57 18.12 -2.65
C LYS A 23 -0.22 19.28 -2.04
N LYS A 24 -1.14 19.86 -2.81
CA LYS A 24 -2.03 20.95 -2.45
C LYS A 24 -3.36 20.80 -3.17
N ILE A 25 -4.45 21.14 -2.50
CA ILE A 25 -5.76 21.35 -3.13
C ILE A 25 -6.10 22.83 -2.97
N THR A 26 -6.54 23.44 -4.06
CA THR A 26 -7.15 24.77 -4.03
C THR A 26 -8.64 24.60 -4.32
N ILE A 27 -9.49 25.03 -3.39
CA ILE A 27 -10.94 25.07 -3.57
C ILE A 27 -11.34 26.54 -3.65
N ALA A 28 -11.89 26.94 -4.79
CA ALA A 28 -12.53 28.24 -4.94
C ALA A 28 -13.94 28.15 -4.33
N TYR A 29 -14.26 29.03 -3.38
CA TYR A 29 -15.62 29.18 -2.86
C TYR A 29 -16.06 30.64 -2.93
N THR A 30 -17.36 30.84 -3.15
CA THR A 30 -17.94 32.18 -3.17
C THR A 30 -18.29 32.58 -1.75
N GLY A 31 -17.48 33.46 -1.17
CA GLY A 31 -17.73 34.07 0.14
C GLY A 31 -18.40 35.43 -0.02
N LYS A 32 -19.26 35.81 0.92
CA LYS A 32 -19.78 37.17 1.00
C LYS A 32 -18.77 38.01 1.77
N ASP A 33 -18.28 39.09 1.17
CA ASP A 33 -17.36 40.02 1.83
C ASP A 33 -18.10 40.66 3.03
N PRO A 34 -17.62 40.49 4.28
CA PRO A 34 -18.32 40.98 5.46
C PRO A 34 -18.40 42.52 5.54
N VAL A 35 -17.60 43.23 4.73
CA VAL A 35 -17.59 44.71 4.69
C VAL A 35 -18.43 45.24 3.52
N THR A 36 -18.33 44.65 2.33
CA THR A 36 -19.00 45.18 1.13
C THR A 36 -20.27 44.44 0.75
N GLY A 37 -20.50 43.24 1.30
CA GLY A 37 -21.66 42.40 0.97
C GLY A 37 -21.63 41.78 -0.43
N GLU A 38 -20.59 42.04 -1.22
CA GLU A 38 -20.42 41.49 -2.55
C GLU A 38 -19.97 40.02 -2.50
N LEU A 39 -20.39 39.24 -3.49
CA LEU A 39 -19.93 37.87 -3.69
C LEU A 39 -18.52 37.91 -4.26
N LYS A 40 -17.52 37.57 -3.44
CA LYS A 40 -16.13 37.43 -3.86
C LYS A 40 -15.75 35.96 -3.89
N THR A 41 -15.12 35.56 -4.99
CA THR A 41 -14.49 34.24 -5.07
C THR A 41 -13.22 34.28 -4.23
N GLN A 42 -13.14 33.41 -3.23
CA GLN A 42 -11.96 33.22 -2.39
C GLN A 42 -11.39 31.84 -2.65
N ASP A 43 -10.08 31.78 -2.89
CA ASP A 43 -9.36 30.53 -3.05
C ASP A 43 -8.82 30.07 -1.69
N ASN A 44 -9.32 28.93 -1.21
CA ASN A 44 -8.73 28.26 -0.06
C ASN A 44 -7.72 27.22 -0.55
N THR A 45 -6.43 27.46 -0.31
CA THR A 45 -5.38 26.47 -0.60
C THR A 45 -5.01 25.73 0.67
N VAL A 46 -5.28 24.43 0.67
CA VAL A 46 -4.88 23.52 1.75
C VAL A 46 -3.63 22.78 1.28
N GLU A 47 -2.50 23.08 1.90
CA GLU A 47 -1.24 22.34 1.74
C GLU A 47 -1.17 21.24 2.80
N GLY A 48 -0.80 20.03 2.41
CA GLY A 48 -0.68 18.96 3.39
C GLY A 48 0.07 17.74 2.86
N PRO A 49 1.05 17.21 3.62
CA PRO A 49 1.45 15.83 3.45
C PRO A 49 0.31 14.94 3.98
N LEU A 50 -0.60 14.54 3.10
CA LEU A 50 -1.75 13.72 3.49
C LEU A 50 -1.46 12.25 3.20
N MET A 51 -1.20 11.49 4.27
CA MET A 51 -1.23 10.03 4.22
C MET A 51 -2.70 9.58 4.23
N VAL A 52 -3.14 9.06 3.10
CA VAL A 52 -4.49 8.51 2.90
C VAL A 52 -4.41 6.99 3.00
N PHE A 53 -5.23 6.41 3.85
CA PHE A 53 -5.53 4.99 3.85
C PHE A 53 -6.99 4.82 3.44
N ILE A 54 -7.24 4.05 2.38
CA ILE A 54 -8.60 3.77 1.90
C ILE A 54 -8.81 2.26 1.98
N THR A 55 -9.89 1.86 2.62
CA THR A 55 -10.38 0.47 2.53
C THR A 55 -11.39 0.37 1.39
N THR A 56 -11.29 -0.70 0.62
CA THR A 56 -12.21 -0.94 -0.49
C THR A 56 -12.50 -2.43 -0.61
N THR A 57 -13.74 -2.74 -0.89
CA THR A 57 -14.20 -4.09 -1.28
C THR A 57 -14.20 -4.26 -2.79
N GLN A 58 -14.02 -3.18 -3.55
CA GLN A 58 -13.96 -3.23 -5.01
C GLN A 58 -12.70 -3.96 -5.47
N VAL A 59 -12.93 -4.98 -6.29
CA VAL A 59 -11.87 -5.79 -6.91
C VAL A 59 -11.18 -5.03 -8.03
N ASP A 60 -11.91 -4.13 -8.71
CA ASP A 60 -11.42 -3.44 -9.91
C ASP A 60 -11.45 -1.92 -9.70
N ILE A 61 -10.26 -1.30 -9.73
CA ILE A 61 -10.06 0.14 -9.62
C ILE A 61 -9.38 0.58 -10.91
N ASP A 62 -9.84 1.68 -11.49
CA ASP A 62 -9.26 2.21 -12.72
C ASP A 62 -7.73 2.32 -12.61
N GLY A 63 -7.02 1.91 -13.68
CA GLY A 63 -5.56 1.80 -13.66
C GLY A 63 -4.84 3.13 -13.33
N GLU A 64 -5.48 4.26 -13.62
CA GLU A 64 -4.95 5.57 -13.31
C GLU A 64 -4.94 5.85 -11.81
N THR A 65 -6.01 5.50 -11.10
CA THR A 65 -6.10 5.55 -9.63
C THR A 65 -5.22 4.49 -9.01
N ALA A 66 -5.31 3.26 -9.49
CA ALA A 66 -4.56 2.14 -8.95
C ALA A 66 -3.04 2.41 -8.95
N SER A 67 -2.53 3.01 -10.01
CA SER A 67 -1.10 3.37 -10.10
C SER A 67 -0.68 4.52 -9.19
N ARG A 68 -1.60 5.27 -8.55
CA ARG A 68 -1.28 6.28 -7.53
C ARG A 68 -1.20 5.70 -6.11
N PHE A 69 -1.94 4.62 -5.85
CA PHE A 69 -1.98 3.99 -4.54
C PHE A 69 -1.03 2.80 -4.43
N VAL A 70 -0.84 2.38 -3.19
CA VAL A 70 -0.16 1.14 -2.82
C VAL A 70 -1.24 0.20 -2.29
N PHE A 71 -1.36 -0.99 -2.89
CA PHE A 71 -2.38 -1.95 -2.49
C PHE A 71 -1.83 -2.93 -1.47
N ILE A 72 -2.58 -3.10 -0.39
CA ILE A 72 -2.33 -4.13 0.62
C ILE A 72 -3.57 -5.01 0.63
N SER A 73 -3.41 -6.27 0.21
CA SER A 73 -4.46 -7.26 0.27
C SER A 73 -4.47 -7.97 1.62
N ILE A 74 -5.66 -8.40 2.03
CA ILE A 74 -5.84 -9.25 3.20
C ILE A 74 -5.35 -10.67 2.84
N ASP A 75 -4.72 -11.33 3.80
CA ASP A 75 -4.36 -12.74 3.67
C ASP A 75 -5.58 -13.62 4.01
N GLU A 76 -6.21 -14.16 2.98
CA GLU A 76 -7.39 -15.04 3.05
C GLU A 76 -7.01 -16.53 3.21
N SER A 77 -5.79 -16.83 3.69
CA SER A 77 -5.39 -18.21 3.97
C SER A 77 -6.09 -18.77 5.21
N GLU A 78 -6.29 -20.09 5.21
CA GLU A 78 -6.82 -20.81 6.37
C GLU A 78 -5.87 -20.66 7.58
N GLU A 79 -4.56 -20.66 7.35
CA GLU A 79 -3.56 -20.46 8.40
C GLU A 79 -3.72 -19.08 9.06
N MET A 80 -3.89 -18.02 8.26
CA MET A 80 -4.14 -16.69 8.79
C MET A 80 -5.46 -16.62 9.55
N THR A 81 -6.51 -17.28 9.02
CA THR A 81 -7.82 -17.36 9.69
C THR A 81 -7.69 -18.03 11.07
N LYS A 82 -6.97 -19.16 11.17
CA LYS A 82 -6.69 -19.84 12.44
C LYS A 82 -5.95 -18.92 13.42
N LYS A 83 -4.96 -18.15 12.96
CA LYS A 83 -4.22 -17.17 13.78
C LYS A 83 -5.14 -16.06 14.31
N ILE A 84 -6.03 -15.52 13.47
CA ILE A 84 -7.01 -14.51 13.87
C ILE A 84 -7.94 -15.06 14.94
N LEU A 85 -8.53 -16.23 14.73
CA LEU A 85 -9.43 -16.87 15.70
C LEU A 85 -8.73 -17.15 17.03
N ALA A 86 -7.47 -17.61 17.00
CA ALA A 86 -6.66 -17.79 18.20
C ALA A 86 -6.44 -16.47 18.96
N LYS A 87 -6.14 -15.38 18.24
CA LYS A 87 -5.96 -14.06 18.85
C LYS A 87 -7.26 -13.48 19.41
N GLN A 88 -8.40 -13.71 18.74
CA GLN A 88 -9.71 -13.33 19.26
C GLN A 88 -10.00 -14.04 20.59
N ARG A 89 -9.76 -15.36 20.67
CA ARG A 89 -9.88 -16.11 21.93
C ARG A 89 -8.94 -15.58 23.00
N GLN A 90 -7.66 -15.37 22.67
CA GLN A 90 -6.67 -14.82 23.62
C GLN A 90 -7.10 -13.45 24.16
N SER A 91 -7.74 -12.61 23.33
CA SER A 91 -8.18 -11.27 23.74
C SER A 91 -9.23 -11.24 24.84
N GLN A 92 -9.92 -12.37 25.07
CA GLN A 92 -10.92 -12.55 26.13
C GLN A 92 -10.31 -13.09 27.44
N THR A 93 -8.99 -13.28 27.49
CA THR A 93 -8.26 -13.74 28.67
C THR A 93 -7.61 -12.59 29.44
N MET A 94 -7.24 -12.81 30.69
CA MET A 94 -6.45 -11.85 31.49
C MET A 94 -5.14 -11.48 30.79
N GLU A 95 -4.46 -12.46 30.18
CA GLU A 95 -3.24 -12.22 29.40
C GLU A 95 -3.52 -11.31 28.19
N GLY A 96 -4.66 -11.50 27.53
CA GLY A 96 -5.14 -10.62 26.46
C GLY A 96 -5.33 -9.17 26.91
N MET A 97 -5.89 -8.96 28.10
CA MET A 97 -6.04 -7.62 28.69
C MET A 97 -4.68 -6.96 28.98
N ILE A 98 -3.74 -7.71 29.57
CA ILE A 98 -2.37 -7.23 29.81
C ILE A 98 -1.69 -6.87 28.47
N ASN A 99 -1.87 -7.69 27.44
CA ASN A 99 -1.32 -7.41 26.11
C ASN A 99 -1.91 -6.15 25.47
N LYS A 100 -3.18 -5.83 25.69
CA LYS A 100 -3.78 -4.54 25.25
C LYS A 100 -3.13 -3.35 25.94
N LEU A 101 -2.86 -3.44 27.25
CA LEU A 101 -2.14 -2.38 27.97
C LEU A 101 -0.71 -2.19 27.44
N LYS A 102 0.02 -3.29 27.23
CA LYS A 102 1.35 -3.26 26.60
C LYS A 102 1.31 -2.67 25.18
N ALA A 103 0.27 -2.94 24.41
CA ALA A 103 0.11 -2.37 23.07
C ALA A 103 0.02 -0.83 23.11
N ALA A 104 -0.67 -0.27 24.10
CA ALA A 104 -0.74 1.18 24.29
C ALA A 104 0.66 1.79 24.57
N GLU A 105 1.49 1.12 25.36
CA GLU A 105 2.88 1.54 25.61
C GLU A 105 3.74 1.46 24.34
N ILE A 106 3.59 0.40 23.54
CA ILE A 106 4.29 0.26 22.25
C ILE A 106 3.88 1.38 21.29
N ILE A 107 2.58 1.67 21.19
CA ILE A 107 2.06 2.79 20.38
C ILE A 107 2.67 4.11 20.84
N LYS A 108 2.74 4.35 22.16
CA LYS A 108 3.36 5.55 22.73
C LYS A 108 4.84 5.64 22.32
N LYS A 109 5.60 4.55 22.45
CA LYS A 109 7.00 4.49 22.00
C LYS A 109 7.15 4.84 20.52
N HIS A 110 6.29 4.32 19.65
CA HIS A 110 6.32 4.67 18.22
C HIS A 110 5.99 6.15 17.98
N LYS A 111 5.00 6.72 18.68
CA LYS A 111 4.68 8.15 18.57
C LYS A 111 5.87 9.03 18.99
N ASP A 112 6.49 8.69 20.11
CA ASP A 112 7.63 9.46 20.63
C ASP A 112 8.85 9.31 19.71
N ALA A 113 9.12 8.11 19.19
CA ALA A 113 10.18 7.89 18.19
C ALA A 113 9.99 8.73 16.92
N ASN A 114 8.75 8.85 16.41
CA ASN A 114 8.47 9.68 15.24
C ASN A 114 8.69 11.18 15.50
N LYS A 115 8.40 11.67 16.71
CA LYS A 115 8.64 13.07 17.10
C LYS A 115 10.13 13.42 17.17
N LEU A 116 10.98 12.42 17.44
CA LEU A 116 12.43 12.60 17.52
C LEU A 116 13.12 12.62 16.16
N LEU A 117 12.40 12.36 15.06
CA LEU A 117 12.97 12.43 13.72
C LEU A 117 13.29 13.88 13.36
N LYS A 118 14.52 14.12 12.91
CA LYS A 118 14.95 15.43 12.41
C LYS A 118 14.66 15.52 10.92
N SER A 119 14.33 16.73 10.46
CA SER A 119 14.18 17.03 9.05
C SER A 119 15.57 17.02 8.38
N LEU A 120 15.90 15.91 7.74
CA LEU A 120 17.20 15.68 7.08
C LEU A 120 16.98 15.24 5.64
N HIS A 121 17.89 15.62 4.76
CA HIS A 121 17.90 15.08 3.41
C HIS A 121 18.43 13.64 3.39
N VAL A 122 17.88 12.82 2.52
CA VAL A 122 18.35 11.45 2.31
C VAL A 122 18.83 11.33 0.88
N PHE A 123 20.09 10.92 0.72
CA PHE A 123 20.70 10.70 -0.58
C PHE A 123 20.90 9.21 -0.84
N ASN A 124 20.55 8.74 -2.02
CA ASN A 124 20.79 7.35 -2.43
C ASN A 124 22.00 7.26 -3.38
N PRO A 125 23.20 6.91 -2.90
CA PRO A 125 24.38 6.79 -3.76
C PRO A 125 24.31 5.59 -4.72
N TYR A 126 23.34 4.69 -4.54
CA TYR A 126 23.15 3.52 -5.38
C TYR A 126 22.04 3.70 -6.41
N ALA A 127 21.44 4.90 -6.53
CA ALA A 127 20.28 5.14 -7.38
C ALA A 127 20.50 4.69 -8.83
N ASP A 128 21.66 4.99 -9.41
CA ASP A 128 21.99 4.66 -10.81
C ASP A 128 22.21 3.15 -11.04
N LEU A 129 22.42 2.38 -9.97
CA LEU A 129 22.59 0.92 -10.03
C LEU A 129 21.25 0.17 -9.91
N LEU A 130 20.18 0.87 -9.53
CA LEU A 130 18.87 0.28 -9.33
C LEU A 130 18.10 0.25 -10.65
N THR A 131 17.61 -0.92 -11.03
CA THR A 131 16.79 -1.11 -12.22
C THR A 131 15.36 -1.46 -11.87
N PHE A 132 14.40 -1.05 -12.71
CA PHE A 132 13.00 -1.40 -12.60
C PHE A 132 12.46 -1.81 -13.98
N THR A 133 11.39 -2.59 -14.02
CA THR A 133 10.80 -3.02 -15.31
C THR A 133 10.37 -1.82 -16.14
N SER A 134 10.69 -1.81 -17.43
CA SER A 134 10.30 -0.76 -18.38
C SER A 134 9.06 -1.13 -19.21
N LYS A 135 8.45 -2.29 -18.94
CA LYS A 135 7.41 -2.91 -19.78
C LYS A 135 6.03 -2.26 -19.66
N SER A 136 5.77 -1.43 -18.65
CA SER A 136 4.46 -0.80 -18.47
C SER A 136 4.57 0.68 -18.09
N LEU A 137 3.56 1.47 -18.48
CA LEU A 137 3.47 2.88 -18.05
C LEU A 137 3.31 3.01 -16.53
N ARG A 138 2.66 2.03 -15.89
CA ARG A 138 2.53 1.93 -14.44
C ARG A 138 3.89 1.86 -13.75
N ALA A 139 4.86 1.19 -14.37
CA ALA A 139 6.19 1.03 -13.81
C ALA A 139 6.91 2.36 -13.53
N ARG A 140 6.57 3.43 -14.25
CA ARG A 140 7.11 4.79 -13.98
C ARG A 140 6.73 5.27 -12.58
N ARG A 141 5.47 5.07 -12.16
CA ARG A 141 4.98 5.46 -10.84
C ARG A 141 5.50 4.52 -9.76
N ASP A 142 5.49 3.22 -10.03
CA ASP A 142 5.94 2.21 -9.06
C ASP A 142 7.46 2.27 -8.81
N HIS A 143 8.25 2.64 -9.83
CA HIS A 143 9.67 2.91 -9.64
C HIS A 143 9.92 4.07 -8.66
N THR A 144 9.18 5.18 -8.81
CA THR A 144 9.26 6.30 -7.87
C THR A 144 8.84 5.89 -6.46
N LYS A 145 7.79 5.07 -6.31
CA LYS A 145 7.39 4.51 -5.01
C LYS A 145 8.49 3.66 -4.38
N TYR A 146 9.14 2.82 -5.19
CA TYR A 146 10.26 1.98 -4.75
C TYR A 146 11.45 2.82 -4.26
N LEU A 147 11.86 3.84 -5.02
CA LEU A 147 12.93 4.74 -4.59
C LEU A 147 12.57 5.48 -3.31
N ASN A 148 11.34 6.00 -3.20
CA ASN A 148 10.86 6.68 -2.00
C ASN A 148 10.79 5.74 -0.78
N LEU A 149 10.47 4.46 -0.99
CA LEU A 149 10.50 3.46 0.08
C LEU A 149 11.91 3.28 0.65
N ILE A 150 12.93 3.20 -0.22
CA ILE A 150 14.34 3.14 0.22
C ILE A 150 14.70 4.38 1.04
N LEU A 151 14.36 5.57 0.54
CA LEU A 151 14.63 6.83 1.22
C LEU A 151 13.91 6.90 2.58
N ALA A 152 12.65 6.48 2.65
CA ALA A 152 11.87 6.45 3.87
C ALA A 152 12.45 5.50 4.93
N ILE A 153 12.95 4.34 4.51
CA ILE A 153 13.64 3.39 5.40
C ILE A 153 14.92 4.04 5.96
N ALA A 154 15.77 4.59 5.10
CA ALA A 154 16.98 5.27 5.55
C ALA A 154 16.67 6.46 6.48
N TYR A 155 15.62 7.23 6.17
CA TYR A 155 15.13 8.34 7.01
C TYR A 155 14.66 7.88 8.39
N LEU A 156 13.95 6.76 8.47
CA LEU A 156 13.51 6.17 9.73
C LEU A 156 14.70 5.77 10.60
N PHE A 157 15.78 5.29 9.99
CA PHE A 157 17.02 4.91 10.67
C PHE A 157 18.04 6.06 10.80
N GLN A 158 17.63 7.33 10.66
CA GLN A 158 18.55 8.48 10.62
C GLN A 158 19.49 8.57 11.83
N HIS A 159 19.03 8.19 13.03
CA HIS A 159 19.84 8.23 14.25
C HIS A 159 20.88 7.10 14.33
N GLN A 160 20.78 6.09 13.47
CA GLN A 160 21.77 5.02 13.32
C GLN A 160 22.70 5.26 12.12
N ARG A 161 22.78 6.50 11.63
CA ARG A 161 23.59 6.90 10.47
C ARG A 161 24.50 8.07 10.84
N LYS A 162 25.61 8.19 10.11
CA LYS A 162 26.47 9.37 10.20
C LYS A 162 25.85 10.49 9.38
N THR A 163 25.41 11.56 10.05
CA THR A 163 25.00 12.80 9.39
C THR A 163 26.22 13.45 8.75
N ARG A 164 26.04 13.92 7.50
CA ARG A 164 27.03 14.67 6.75
C ARG A 164 26.44 16.02 6.38
N THR A 165 27.30 16.99 6.15
CA THR A 165 26.92 18.33 5.70
C THR A 165 27.51 18.59 4.33
N MET A 166 26.80 19.36 3.51
CA MET A 166 27.33 19.92 2.27
C MET A 166 26.89 21.37 2.15
N ASP A 167 27.78 22.21 1.63
CA ASP A 167 27.45 23.60 1.34
C ASP A 167 27.07 23.75 -0.13
N TYR A 168 25.89 24.31 -0.39
CA TYR A 168 25.41 24.59 -1.73
C TYR A 168 24.68 25.93 -1.76
N GLY A 169 25.17 26.86 -2.58
CA GLY A 169 24.56 28.19 -2.73
C GLY A 169 24.50 29.00 -1.43
N GLY A 170 25.53 28.89 -0.57
CA GLY A 170 25.58 29.57 0.73
C GLY A 170 24.67 28.98 1.80
N LYS A 171 24.05 27.82 1.56
CA LYS A 171 23.27 27.07 2.54
C LYS A 171 23.96 25.76 2.90
N THR A 172 24.05 25.48 4.19
CA THR A 172 24.50 24.17 4.70
C THR A 172 23.31 23.22 4.72
N ILE A 173 23.46 22.09 4.03
CA ILE A 173 22.46 21.05 3.90
C ILE A 173 22.94 19.83 4.67
N GLU A 174 22.18 19.40 5.69
CA GLU A 174 22.43 18.16 6.41
C GLU A 174 21.76 16.98 5.69
N TYR A 175 22.52 15.90 5.50
CA TYR A 175 22.03 14.71 4.85
C TYR A 175 22.59 13.41 5.44
N ILE A 176 21.87 12.33 5.18
CA ILE A 176 22.31 10.96 5.41
C ILE A 176 22.33 10.19 4.09
N SER A 177 23.11 9.12 4.02
CA SER A 177 23.20 8.27 2.85
C SER A 177 22.49 6.94 3.08
N VAL A 178 21.75 6.48 2.06
CA VAL A 178 21.19 5.12 1.99
C VAL A 178 22.32 4.10 2.08
N THR A 179 22.07 3.01 2.79
CA THR A 179 22.94 1.84 2.85
C THR A 179 22.35 0.66 2.06
N LEU A 180 23.18 -0.31 1.68
CA LEU A 180 22.70 -1.54 1.03
C LEU A 180 21.65 -2.28 1.87
N GLY A 181 21.78 -2.25 3.20
CA GLY A 181 20.80 -2.85 4.11
C GLY A 181 19.44 -2.15 4.13
N ASP A 182 19.35 -0.88 3.68
CA ASP A 182 18.08 -0.19 3.52
C ASP A 182 17.40 -0.63 2.21
N ILE A 183 18.19 -0.82 1.15
CA ILE A 183 17.74 -1.36 -0.15
C ILE A 183 17.23 -2.79 0.02
N GLU A 184 17.93 -3.64 0.78
CA GLU A 184 17.49 -5.00 1.07
C GLU A 184 16.13 -5.03 1.78
N LYS A 185 15.94 -4.17 2.79
CA LYS A 185 14.64 -4.03 3.48
C LYS A 185 13.56 -3.53 2.52
N ALA A 186 13.89 -2.55 1.68
CA ALA A 186 12.97 -2.03 0.66
C ALA A 186 12.55 -3.14 -0.31
N ASN A 187 13.48 -3.96 -0.79
CA ASN A 187 13.20 -5.09 -1.68
C ASN A 187 12.23 -6.09 -1.03
N ARG A 188 12.45 -6.44 0.24
CA ARG A 188 11.54 -7.33 0.97
C ARG A 188 10.12 -6.78 1.00
N ILE A 189 9.95 -5.50 1.37
CA ILE A 189 8.64 -4.86 1.44
C ILE A 189 8.02 -4.71 0.03
N ALA A 190 8.81 -4.25 -0.94
CA ALA A 190 8.37 -4.05 -2.31
C ALA A 190 7.89 -5.35 -2.96
N ASN A 191 8.50 -6.50 -2.67
CA ASN A 191 8.03 -7.78 -3.19
C ASN A 191 6.60 -8.12 -2.73
N TYR A 192 6.25 -7.79 -1.48
CA TYR A 192 4.89 -8.02 -0.97
C TYR A 192 3.88 -7.02 -1.53
N VAL A 193 4.32 -5.80 -1.78
CA VAL A 193 3.45 -4.64 -1.96
C VAL A 193 3.37 -4.17 -3.42
N LEU A 194 4.51 -4.09 -4.09
CA LEU A 194 4.61 -3.73 -5.51
C LEU A 194 4.59 -4.97 -6.42
N GLY A 195 5.23 -6.07 -6.01
CA GLY A 195 5.28 -7.32 -6.79
C GLY A 195 3.89 -7.90 -7.08
N ARG A 196 2.99 -7.85 -6.08
CA ARG A 196 1.58 -8.26 -6.25
C ARG A 196 0.73 -7.29 -7.06
N SER A 197 1.18 -6.04 -7.20
CA SER A 197 0.46 -5.00 -7.94
C SER A 197 0.84 -4.93 -9.42
N LEU A 198 1.91 -5.63 -9.82
CA LEU A 198 2.27 -5.90 -11.21
C LEU A 198 1.54 -7.13 -11.78
N ASP A 199 0.85 -7.86 -10.92
CA ASP A 199 -0.01 -8.96 -11.30
C ASP A 199 -1.32 -8.44 -11.88
N GLU A 200 -1.75 -8.99 -13.01
CA GLU A 200 -3.05 -8.67 -13.59
C GLU A 200 -4.19 -9.33 -12.82
N LEU A 201 -3.89 -10.40 -12.06
CA LEU A 201 -4.88 -11.13 -11.28
C LEU A 201 -4.87 -10.66 -9.83
N SER A 202 -6.07 -10.44 -9.29
CA SER A 202 -6.24 -10.28 -7.84
C SER A 202 -5.74 -11.55 -7.10
N PRO A 203 -5.33 -11.44 -5.82
CA PRO A 203 -4.90 -12.61 -5.06
C PRO A 203 -5.93 -13.76 -5.05
N SER A 204 -7.21 -13.45 -4.92
CA SER A 204 -8.29 -14.43 -4.93
C SER A 204 -8.47 -15.03 -6.32
N SER A 205 -8.38 -14.24 -7.40
CA SER A 205 -8.40 -14.73 -8.79
C SER A 205 -7.19 -15.63 -9.09
N ARG A 206 -5.99 -15.29 -8.60
CA ARG A 206 -4.81 -16.13 -8.72
C ARG A 206 -4.96 -17.45 -7.97
N LYS A 207 -5.51 -17.41 -6.75
CA LYS A 207 -5.79 -18.62 -5.96
C LYS A 207 -6.79 -19.52 -6.68
N LEU A 208 -7.84 -18.95 -7.27
CA LEU A 208 -8.79 -19.69 -8.10
C LEU A 208 -8.09 -20.33 -9.30
N LEU A 209 -7.26 -19.58 -10.03
CA LEU A 209 -6.49 -20.11 -11.16
C LEU A 209 -5.59 -21.28 -10.74
N MET A 210 -4.90 -21.17 -9.60
CA MET A 210 -4.05 -22.24 -9.07
C MET A 210 -4.87 -23.48 -8.70
N LEU A 211 -6.02 -23.32 -8.03
CA LEU A 211 -6.92 -24.43 -7.69
C LEU A 211 -7.48 -25.12 -8.94
N VAL A 212 -7.85 -24.35 -9.96
CA VAL A 212 -8.30 -24.91 -11.25
C VAL A 212 -7.17 -25.67 -11.93
N GLN A 213 -5.95 -25.13 -11.96
CA GLN A 213 -4.79 -25.83 -12.50
C GLN A 213 -4.50 -27.14 -11.77
N GLU A 214 -4.55 -27.12 -10.43
CA GLU A 214 -4.35 -28.32 -9.60
C GLU A 214 -5.43 -29.37 -9.85
N MET A 215 -6.70 -28.96 -9.92
CA MET A 215 -7.83 -29.83 -10.28
C MET A 215 -7.62 -30.51 -11.63
N ILE A 216 -7.18 -29.76 -12.65
CA ILE A 216 -6.91 -30.30 -13.99
C ILE A 216 -5.75 -31.30 -13.93
N VAL A 217 -4.64 -30.95 -13.27
CA VAL A 217 -3.47 -31.83 -13.16
C VAL A 217 -3.82 -33.15 -12.47
N ASN A 218 -4.58 -33.10 -11.38
CA ASN A 218 -4.99 -34.30 -10.65
C ASN A 218 -5.95 -35.15 -11.49
N ALA A 219 -6.96 -34.56 -12.11
CA ALA A 219 -7.90 -35.29 -12.96
C ALA A 219 -7.23 -35.90 -14.22
N CYS A 220 -6.21 -35.22 -14.78
CA CYS A 220 -5.43 -35.73 -15.90
C CYS A 220 -4.54 -36.91 -15.51
N LYS A 221 -3.96 -36.91 -14.30
CA LYS A 221 -3.22 -38.07 -13.77
C LYS A 221 -4.13 -39.29 -13.63
N ASP A 222 -5.33 -39.09 -13.11
CA ASP A 222 -6.28 -40.20 -12.87
C ASP A 222 -6.87 -40.77 -14.16
N LYS A 223 -7.03 -39.94 -15.20
CA LYS A 223 -7.70 -40.32 -16.47
C LYS A 223 -6.74 -40.56 -17.64
N GLY A 224 -5.44 -40.32 -17.47
CA GLY A 224 -4.45 -40.40 -18.55
C GLY A 224 -4.69 -39.40 -19.69
N ALA A 225 -5.43 -38.32 -19.43
CA ALA A 225 -5.84 -37.34 -20.44
C ALA A 225 -4.91 -36.12 -20.46
N SER A 226 -4.76 -35.48 -21.62
CA SER A 226 -3.99 -34.24 -21.75
C SER A 226 -4.70 -33.06 -21.07
N ALA A 227 -3.96 -32.21 -20.36
CA ALA A 227 -4.50 -31.02 -19.71
C ALA A 227 -5.21 -30.05 -20.67
N LYS A 228 -4.85 -30.06 -21.97
CA LYS A 228 -5.51 -29.24 -23.00
C LYS A 228 -6.88 -29.76 -23.43
N GLU A 229 -7.13 -31.05 -23.23
CA GLU A 229 -8.36 -31.73 -23.63
C GLU A 229 -9.35 -31.85 -22.48
N TYR A 230 -8.87 -31.68 -21.25
CA TYR A 230 -9.71 -31.66 -20.07
C TYR A 230 -10.73 -30.52 -20.14
N ARG A 231 -12.00 -30.85 -19.94
CA ARG A 231 -13.11 -29.90 -19.86
C ARG A 231 -13.68 -29.96 -18.46
N PHE A 232 -13.93 -28.79 -17.89
CA PHE A 232 -14.55 -28.66 -16.58
C PHE A 232 -15.67 -27.63 -16.64
N ASN A 233 -16.60 -27.74 -15.70
CA ASN A 233 -17.69 -26.79 -15.52
C ASN A 233 -17.57 -26.09 -14.15
N ARG A 234 -18.34 -25.02 -13.97
CA ARG A 234 -18.34 -24.22 -12.73
C ARG A 234 -18.64 -25.05 -11.48
N ARG A 235 -19.52 -26.05 -11.59
CA ARG A 235 -19.86 -26.95 -10.48
C ARG A 235 -18.65 -27.77 -10.02
N GLN A 236 -17.87 -28.32 -10.95
CA GLN A 236 -16.67 -29.10 -10.61
C GLN A 236 -15.61 -28.24 -9.91
N ILE A 237 -15.44 -26.99 -10.34
CA ILE A 237 -14.53 -26.05 -9.66
C ILE A 237 -15.00 -25.82 -8.22
N ARG A 238 -16.30 -25.59 -8.00
CA ARG A 238 -16.89 -25.38 -6.67
C ARG A 238 -16.71 -26.60 -5.77
N GLU A 239 -17.00 -27.79 -6.28
CA GLU A 239 -16.84 -29.04 -5.52
C GLU A 239 -15.37 -29.29 -5.13
N TYR A 240 -14.42 -28.97 -6.02
CA TYR A 240 -12.99 -29.13 -5.75
C TYR A 240 -12.45 -28.06 -4.78
N SER A 241 -12.79 -26.79 -5.00
CA SER A 241 -12.27 -25.66 -4.23
C SER A 241 -12.98 -25.42 -2.90
N GLY A 242 -14.22 -25.92 -2.75
CA GLY A 242 -15.12 -25.58 -1.65
C GLY A 242 -15.68 -24.15 -1.72
N TRP A 243 -15.50 -23.45 -2.85
CA TRP A 243 -15.94 -22.06 -3.00
C TRP A 243 -17.42 -21.98 -3.40
N SER A 244 -18.07 -20.91 -2.94
CA SER A 244 -19.47 -20.60 -3.25
C SER A 244 -19.63 -20.10 -4.69
N ASP A 245 -20.88 -20.02 -5.17
CA ASP A 245 -21.17 -19.48 -6.51
C ASP A 245 -20.73 -18.01 -6.62
N PHE A 246 -20.85 -17.21 -5.57
CA PHE A 246 -20.45 -15.80 -5.60
C PHE A 246 -18.93 -15.59 -5.59
N GLN A 247 -18.14 -16.64 -5.36
CA GLN A 247 -16.67 -16.59 -5.36
C GLN A 247 -16.03 -17.06 -6.67
N ILE A 248 -16.79 -17.71 -7.56
CA ILE A 248 -16.33 -18.27 -8.83
C ILE A 248 -17.08 -17.61 -9.98
#